data_AF-A0A523A8K3-F1
#
_entry.id   AF-A0A523A8K3-F1
#
_cell.length_a   1.000
_cell.length_b   1.000
_cell.length_c   1.000
_cell.angle_alpha   90.00
_cell.angle_beta   90.00
_cell.angle_gamma   90.00
#
_symmetry.space_group_name_H-M   'P 1'
#
loop_
_entity.id
_entity.type
_entity.pdbx_description
1 polymer ?
#
loop_
_entity_poly.entity_id
_entity_poly.type
_entity_poly.pdbx_seq_one_letter_code
_entity_poly.pdbx_strand_id
1 'polypeptide(L)'
;MFLSTRGRVLLNVEALNMTESVGNYVKHRRVPVILPDAGYTTLFVPAISGESIAHGFQTVLAEIAKKNGLPVCKLCEKGIFLKSTNNNVFREAFGKEPSGNLEEDVIKGCVVEDIGGFLYAEEANVKRTSSFFTGYMIPAKEALENAVIEPQLHSRYALGTPFVQQQGQMIYYVELSSAVYTFSFDFDSRFVGKTTFSYENAGKEVVNDRKKRIEAALEAFRRFILEFCFGAKKTRFMPVIEWESLVLAVSDDVWTVPSPFAKNYIEKTRKKLEKIKE
;
A
#
# COMPACT_ATOMS: atom_id res chain seq x y z
N MET A 1 13.25 5.05 -15.59
CA MET A 1 13.61 4.47 -14.28
C MET A 1 12.44 3.69 -13.72
N PHE A 2 12.68 2.42 -13.46
CA PHE A 2 11.82 1.48 -12.77
C PHE A 2 12.55 0.97 -11.53
N LEU A 3 11.91 1.06 -10.37
CA LEU A 3 12.38 0.54 -9.09
C LEU A 3 11.56 -0.71 -8.76
N SER A 4 12.23 -1.83 -8.50
CA SER A 4 11.58 -3.04 -8.01
C SER A 4 12.15 -3.46 -6.67
N THR A 5 11.26 -3.66 -5.70
CA THR A 5 11.63 -4.04 -4.33
C THR A 5 10.89 -5.29 -3.89
N ARG A 6 11.64 -6.27 -3.40
CA ARG A 6 11.11 -7.50 -2.81
C ARG A 6 11.84 -7.78 -1.51
N GLY A 7 11.11 -8.24 -0.50
CA GLY A 7 11.74 -8.57 0.77
C GLY A 7 10.93 -9.56 1.58
N ARG A 8 11.52 -9.94 2.71
CA ARG A 8 10.92 -10.76 3.76
C ARG A 8 11.05 -10.01 5.07
N VAL A 9 9.94 -9.90 5.79
CA VAL A 9 9.86 -9.16 7.03
C VAL A 9 9.14 -10.01 8.07
N LEU A 10 9.80 -10.26 9.19
CA LEU A 10 9.20 -10.86 10.37
C LEU A 10 8.29 -9.82 11.01
N LEU A 11 7.01 -10.18 11.13
CA LEU A 11 6.02 -9.41 11.86
C LEU A 11 5.51 -10.26 13.00
N ASN A 12 5.74 -9.82 14.25
CA ASN A 12 5.18 -10.48 15.44
C ASN A 12 4.06 -9.65 16.04
N VAL A 13 3.03 -10.34 16.53
CA VAL A 13 1.88 -9.74 17.24
C VAL A 13 1.16 -8.71 16.35
N GLU A 14 0.99 -9.07 15.08
CA GLU A 14 0.46 -8.22 14.04
C GLU A 14 -1.08 -8.18 14.08
N ALA A 15 -1.63 -6.97 13.92
CA ALA A 15 -3.05 -6.68 13.70
C ALA A 15 -3.24 -5.53 12.67
N LEU A 16 -2.32 -5.41 11.72
CA LEU A 16 -2.23 -4.31 10.76
C LEU A 16 -3.32 -4.39 9.68
N ASN A 17 -3.92 -5.57 9.44
CA ASN A 17 -4.95 -5.72 8.41
C ASN A 17 -6.09 -6.70 8.75
N MET A 18 -7.08 -6.18 9.46
CA MET A 18 -8.28 -6.92 9.87
C MET A 18 -9.42 -6.78 8.85
N THR A 19 -10.35 -7.73 8.83
CA THR A 19 -11.66 -7.55 8.20
C THR A 19 -12.60 -6.80 9.14
N GLU A 20 -13.75 -6.37 8.62
CA GLU A 20 -14.82 -5.80 9.44
C GLU A 20 -15.21 -6.74 10.60
N SER A 21 -15.63 -6.15 11.71
CA SER A 21 -16.03 -6.86 12.92
C SER A 21 -17.30 -7.67 12.66
N VAL A 22 -17.29 -8.96 13.00
CA VAL A 22 -18.50 -9.78 13.03
C VAL A 22 -18.92 -9.89 14.50
N GLY A 23 -19.88 -9.05 14.90
CA GLY A 23 -20.23 -8.87 16.31
C GLY A 23 -19.03 -8.38 17.12
N ASN A 24 -18.63 -9.15 18.13
CA ASN A 24 -17.52 -8.81 19.03
C ASN A 24 -16.17 -9.40 18.60
N TYR A 25 -16.08 -10.00 17.40
CA TYR A 25 -14.87 -10.67 16.95
C TYR A 25 -14.34 -10.01 15.68
N VAL A 26 -13.07 -9.60 15.73
CA VAL A 26 -12.37 -8.99 14.61
C VAL A 26 -11.42 -10.01 14.01
N LYS A 27 -11.73 -10.49 12.79
CA LYS A 27 -10.94 -11.52 12.08
C LYS A 27 -9.80 -10.90 11.30
N HIS A 28 -8.70 -11.64 11.17
CA HIS A 28 -7.66 -11.32 10.19
C HIS A 28 -8.20 -11.48 8.77
N ARG A 29 -7.78 -10.61 7.85
CA ARG A 29 -7.98 -10.87 6.42
C ARG A 29 -7.22 -12.14 6.05
N ARG A 30 -7.90 -13.07 5.38
CA ARG A 30 -7.29 -14.33 4.89
C ARG A 30 -7.40 -14.43 3.37
N VAL A 31 -6.38 -15.01 2.75
CA VAL A 31 -6.36 -15.30 1.30
C VAL A 31 -5.98 -16.75 1.04
N PRO A 32 -6.54 -17.38 -0.01
CA PRO A 32 -6.16 -18.73 -0.38
C PRO A 32 -4.77 -18.74 -1.04
N VAL A 33 -3.90 -19.64 -0.60
CA VAL A 33 -2.57 -19.90 -1.17
C VAL A 33 -2.46 -21.39 -1.48
N ILE A 34 -2.02 -21.72 -2.69
CA ILE A 34 -1.82 -23.10 -3.14
C ILE A 34 -0.37 -23.52 -2.88
N LEU A 35 -0.18 -24.68 -2.27
CA LEU A 35 1.11 -25.32 -2.06
C LEU A 35 1.28 -26.49 -3.05
N PRO A 36 2.04 -26.32 -4.15
CA PRO A 36 2.25 -27.39 -5.13
C PRO A 36 2.90 -28.64 -4.49
N ASP A 37 3.89 -28.44 -3.62
CA ASP A 37 4.65 -29.52 -2.97
C ASP A 37 3.80 -30.40 -2.04
N ALA A 38 2.65 -29.88 -1.58
CA ALA A 38 1.67 -30.61 -0.78
C ALA A 38 0.50 -31.10 -1.64
N GLY A 39 0.75 -31.47 -2.90
CA GLY A 39 -0.29 -31.95 -3.82
C GLY A 39 -1.31 -30.87 -4.22
N TYR A 40 -0.87 -29.62 -4.36
CA TYR A 40 -1.75 -28.46 -4.63
C TYR A 40 -2.78 -28.18 -3.54
N THR A 41 -2.46 -28.49 -2.28
CA THR A 41 -3.30 -28.16 -1.13
C THR A 41 -3.51 -26.65 -1.03
N THR A 42 -4.76 -26.25 -0.80
CA THR A 42 -5.14 -24.83 -0.60
C THR A 42 -5.19 -24.52 0.89
N LEU A 43 -4.42 -23.52 1.32
CA LEU A 43 -4.41 -23.01 2.70
C LEU A 43 -4.95 -21.57 2.73
N PHE A 44 -5.72 -21.24 3.77
CA PHE A 44 -6.14 -19.87 4.04
C PHE A 44 -5.23 -19.24 5.08
N VAL A 45 -4.45 -18.24 4.66
CA VAL A 45 -3.40 -17.64 5.49
C VAL A 45 -3.69 -16.16 5.75
N PRO A 46 -3.23 -15.60 6.90
CA PRO A 46 -3.43 -14.18 7.19
C PRO A 46 -2.72 -13.33 6.13
N ALA A 47 -3.28 -12.17 5.80
CA ALA A 47 -2.75 -11.35 4.72
C ALA A 47 -2.96 -9.85 4.93
N ILE A 48 -1.93 -9.07 4.61
CA ILE A 48 -2.00 -7.60 4.54
C ILE A 48 -2.24 -7.22 3.09
N SER A 49 -3.31 -6.48 2.81
CA SER A 49 -3.70 -6.14 1.45
C SER A 49 -2.76 -5.08 0.87
N GLY A 50 -2.58 -5.13 -0.46
CA GLY A 50 -1.79 -4.13 -1.18
C GLY A 50 -2.33 -2.71 -1.01
N GLU A 51 -3.64 -2.54 -0.80
CA GLU A 51 -4.29 -1.26 -0.55
C GLU A 51 -3.89 -0.65 0.79
N SER A 52 -3.71 -1.47 1.84
CA SER A 52 -3.22 -0.98 3.15
C SER A 52 -1.81 -0.41 3.03
N ILE A 53 -0.95 -1.12 2.29
CA ILE A 53 0.43 -0.70 1.98
C ILE A 53 0.41 0.57 1.13
N ALA A 54 -0.45 0.62 0.10
CA ALA A 54 -0.62 1.75 -0.79
C ALA A 54 -1.13 3.00 -0.05
N HIS A 55 -2.05 2.83 0.90
CA HIS A 55 -2.54 3.91 1.76
C HIS A 55 -1.40 4.49 2.60
N GLY A 56 -0.62 3.64 3.26
CA GLY A 56 0.54 4.07 4.03
C GLY A 56 1.57 4.83 3.19
N PHE A 57 1.90 4.32 2.00
CA PHE A 57 2.82 4.99 1.07
C PHE A 57 2.28 6.34 0.61
N GLN A 58 1.01 6.44 0.21
CA GLN A 58 0.39 7.70 -0.21
C GLN A 58 0.34 8.73 0.92
N THR A 59 0.15 8.30 2.17
CA THR A 59 0.20 9.20 3.34
C THR A 59 1.59 9.80 3.50
N VAL A 60 2.63 8.97 3.45
CA VAL A 60 4.03 9.44 3.54
C VAL A 60 4.40 10.34 2.35
N LEU A 61 3.92 10.00 1.15
CA LEU A 61 4.09 10.82 -0.05
C LEU A 61 3.43 12.20 0.09
N ALA A 62 2.21 12.27 0.62
CA ALA A 62 1.52 13.54 0.84
C ALA A 62 2.30 14.46 1.80
N GLU A 63 2.81 13.90 2.91
CA GLU A 63 3.63 14.64 3.88
C GLU A 63 4.92 15.19 3.26
N ILE A 64 5.66 14.35 2.53
CA ILE A 64 6.93 14.74 1.91
C ILE A 64 6.70 15.73 0.76
N ALA A 65 5.68 15.52 -0.06
CA ALA A 65 5.30 16.43 -1.13
C ALA A 65 5.03 17.83 -0.59
N LYS A 66 4.22 17.93 0.48
CA LYS A 66 3.91 19.20 1.13
C LYS A 66 5.15 19.87 1.69
N LYS A 67 6.04 19.12 2.36
CA LYS A 67 7.32 19.62 2.87
C LYS A 67 8.22 20.16 1.74
N ASN A 68 8.17 19.54 0.56
CA ASN A 68 8.97 19.92 -0.61
C ASN A 68 8.31 20.97 -1.50
N GLY A 69 7.15 21.52 -1.10
CA GLY A 69 6.43 22.54 -1.87
C GLY A 69 5.79 22.01 -3.17
N LEU A 70 5.54 20.70 -3.27
CA LEU A 70 4.79 20.09 -4.37
C LEU A 70 3.28 20.18 -4.12
N PRO A 71 2.46 20.27 -5.17
CA PRO A 71 1.02 20.41 -5.04
C PRO A 71 0.38 19.12 -4.51
N VAL A 72 -0.44 19.24 -3.48
CA VAL A 72 -1.25 18.15 -2.89
C VAL A 72 -2.67 18.68 -2.67
N CYS A 73 -3.69 17.94 -3.07
CA CYS A 73 -5.08 18.37 -2.89
C CYS A 73 -5.52 18.27 -1.43
N LYS A 74 -6.56 19.04 -1.06
CA LYS A 74 -7.03 19.18 0.34
C LYS A 74 -7.38 17.86 1.03
N LEU A 75 -7.83 16.87 0.26
CA LEU A 75 -8.20 15.55 0.78
C LEU A 75 -6.97 14.65 0.97
N CYS A 76 -6.07 14.60 -0.01
CA CYS A 76 -4.84 13.80 0.07
C CYS A 76 -3.91 14.29 1.20
N GLU A 77 -3.87 15.61 1.46
CA GLU A 77 -3.13 16.17 2.61
C GLU A 77 -3.60 15.63 3.97
N LYS A 78 -4.86 15.20 4.06
CA LYS A 78 -5.48 14.67 5.28
C LYS A 78 -5.44 13.13 5.33
N GLY A 79 -4.79 12.47 4.37
CA GLY A 79 -4.80 11.01 4.23
C GLY A 79 -6.14 10.44 3.74
N ILE A 80 -7.01 11.29 3.16
CA ILE A 80 -8.32 10.91 2.62
C ILE A 80 -8.17 10.70 1.10
N PHE A 81 -7.87 9.48 0.68
CA PHE A 81 -7.58 9.15 -0.73
C PHE A 81 -8.84 8.81 -1.54
N LEU A 82 -9.82 9.72 -1.57
CA LEU A 82 -10.97 9.61 -2.49
C LEU A 82 -10.61 9.95 -3.94
N LYS A 83 -9.50 10.65 -4.17
CA LYS A 83 -8.80 10.87 -5.46
C LYS A 83 -9.73 11.12 -6.65
N SER A 84 -10.34 12.31 -6.70
CA SER A 84 -11.14 12.80 -7.83
C SER A 84 -12.11 11.76 -8.41
N THR A 85 -12.81 11.02 -7.55
CA THR A 85 -13.67 9.92 -8.00
C THR A 85 -14.94 10.38 -8.69
N ASN A 86 -15.40 11.59 -8.36
CA ASN A 86 -16.58 12.23 -8.91
C ASN A 86 -16.47 13.77 -8.82
N ASN A 87 -17.44 14.50 -9.35
CA ASN A 87 -17.44 15.96 -9.40
C ASN A 87 -17.34 16.59 -8.00
N ASN A 88 -18.10 16.07 -7.03
CA ASN A 88 -18.12 16.59 -5.66
C ASN A 88 -16.76 16.43 -4.97
N VAL A 89 -16.11 15.28 -5.15
CA VAL A 89 -14.77 15.00 -4.62
C VAL A 89 -13.73 15.91 -5.27
N PHE A 90 -13.82 16.14 -6.59
CA PHE A 90 -12.90 17.05 -7.28
C PHE A 90 -13.04 18.49 -6.78
N ARG A 91 -14.28 18.99 -6.66
CA ARG A 91 -14.56 20.34 -6.14
C ARG A 91 -14.04 20.52 -4.71
N GLU A 92 -14.25 19.53 -3.84
CA GLU A 92 -13.72 19.57 -2.47
C GLU A 92 -12.18 19.52 -2.46
N ALA A 93 -11.58 18.68 -3.30
CA ALA A 93 -10.14 18.49 -3.37
C ALA A 93 -9.38 19.73 -3.89
N PHE A 94 -9.90 20.38 -4.95
CA PHE A 94 -9.20 21.46 -5.67
C PHE A 94 -9.85 22.84 -5.53
N GLY A 95 -11.09 22.94 -5.06
CA GLY A 95 -11.81 24.21 -4.92
C GLY A 95 -12.22 24.86 -6.24
N LYS A 96 -12.30 24.08 -7.33
CA LYS A 96 -12.69 24.54 -8.67
C LYS A 96 -13.51 23.48 -9.40
N GLU A 97 -14.19 23.89 -10.47
CA GLU A 97 -14.86 22.98 -11.39
C GLU A 97 -13.84 22.22 -12.25
N PRO A 98 -14.10 20.94 -12.57
CA PRO A 98 -13.25 20.21 -13.50
C PRO A 98 -13.35 20.79 -14.91
N SER A 99 -12.20 21.01 -15.54
CA SER A 99 -12.16 21.44 -16.94
C SER A 99 -12.32 20.24 -17.88
N GLY A 100 -12.40 20.52 -19.20
CA GLY A 100 -12.38 19.48 -20.23
C GLY A 100 -11.11 18.62 -20.23
N ASN A 101 -10.01 19.09 -19.65
CA ASN A 101 -8.75 18.35 -19.51
C ASN A 101 -8.52 17.89 -18.06
N LEU A 102 -9.46 17.09 -17.55
CA LEU A 102 -9.48 16.62 -16.16
C LEU A 102 -8.17 15.95 -15.71
N GLU A 103 -7.58 15.07 -16.53
CA GLU A 103 -6.32 14.39 -16.16
C GLU A 103 -5.19 15.38 -15.92
N GLU A 104 -5.06 16.38 -16.79
CA GLU A 104 -4.04 17.42 -16.68
C GLU A 104 -4.24 18.28 -15.43
N ASP A 105 -5.49 18.64 -15.12
CA ASP A 105 -5.85 19.36 -13.90
C ASP A 105 -5.46 18.59 -12.64
N VAL A 106 -5.78 17.30 -12.59
CA VAL A 106 -5.46 16.44 -11.45
C VAL A 106 -3.95 16.26 -11.29
N ILE A 107 -3.22 15.98 -12.38
CA ILE A 107 -1.76 15.83 -12.34
C ILE A 107 -1.09 17.12 -11.84
N LYS A 108 -1.48 18.28 -12.40
CA LYS A 108 -0.92 19.58 -11.97
C LYS A 108 -1.27 19.90 -10.52
N GLY A 109 -2.48 19.57 -10.08
CA GLY A 109 -2.98 19.92 -8.75
C GLY A 109 -2.60 18.98 -7.61
N CYS A 110 -2.23 17.72 -7.89
CA CYS A 110 -1.96 16.75 -6.84
C CYS A 110 -0.94 15.67 -7.25
N VAL A 111 0.24 15.67 -6.62
CA VAL A 111 1.27 14.66 -6.86
C VAL A 111 0.88 13.27 -6.35
N VAL A 112 0.01 13.18 -5.33
CA VAL A 112 -0.51 11.90 -4.82
C VAL A 112 -1.42 11.24 -5.84
N GLU A 113 -2.24 12.00 -6.56
CA GLU A 113 -3.12 11.48 -7.62
C GLU A 113 -2.36 11.25 -8.94
N ASP A 114 -1.32 12.05 -9.21
CA ASP A 114 -0.38 11.79 -10.31
C ASP A 114 0.33 10.43 -10.13
N ILE A 115 0.92 10.18 -8.95
CA ILE A 115 1.69 8.96 -8.67
C ILE A 115 0.81 7.78 -8.30
N GLY A 116 -0.21 7.99 -7.46
CA GLY A 116 -1.10 6.93 -6.96
C GLY A 116 -2.30 6.64 -7.85
N GLY A 117 -2.46 7.38 -8.95
CA GLY A 117 -3.56 7.23 -9.88
C GLY A 117 -4.92 7.60 -9.29
N PHE A 118 -5.92 7.69 -10.16
CA PHE A 118 -7.30 8.01 -9.80
C PHE A 118 -8.27 7.42 -10.83
N LEU A 119 -9.54 7.35 -10.46
CA LEU A 119 -10.61 6.91 -11.35
C LEU A 119 -11.80 7.84 -11.18
N TYR A 120 -12.00 8.73 -12.14
CA TYR A 120 -13.16 9.61 -12.21
C TYR A 120 -14.29 8.89 -12.93
N ALA A 121 -15.38 8.58 -12.22
CA ALA A 121 -16.43 7.67 -12.70
C ALA A 121 -17.77 8.37 -13.05
N GLU A 122 -17.72 9.61 -13.51
CA GLU A 122 -18.89 10.29 -14.12
C GLU A 122 -18.76 10.37 -15.65
N GLU A 123 -19.47 11.29 -16.31
CA GLU A 123 -19.58 11.36 -17.79
C GLU A 123 -18.23 11.35 -18.52
N ALA A 124 -17.21 12.03 -17.97
CA ALA A 124 -15.87 12.07 -18.58
C ALA A 124 -15.08 10.75 -18.44
N ASN A 125 -15.45 9.87 -17.50
CA ASN A 125 -14.88 8.54 -17.24
C ASN A 125 -13.36 8.44 -17.41
N VAL A 126 -12.60 9.27 -16.68
CA VAL A 126 -11.14 9.36 -16.82
C VAL A 126 -10.45 8.43 -15.82
N LYS A 127 -9.61 7.54 -16.32
CA LYS A 127 -8.80 6.63 -15.49
C LYS A 127 -7.32 6.92 -15.65
N ARG A 128 -6.63 7.06 -14.51
CA ARG A 128 -5.18 7.07 -14.42
C ARG A 128 -4.71 5.92 -13.55
N THR A 129 -3.90 5.04 -14.12
CA THR A 129 -3.30 3.91 -13.37
C THR A 129 -2.19 4.42 -12.45
N SER A 130 -2.07 3.82 -11.26
CA SER A 130 -0.98 4.11 -10.33
C SER A 130 0.40 3.85 -10.98
N SER A 131 1.34 4.74 -10.72
CA SER A 131 2.75 4.61 -11.09
C SER A 131 3.53 3.73 -10.10
N PHE A 132 2.94 3.37 -8.96
CA PHE A 132 3.50 2.39 -8.04
C PHE A 132 2.57 1.18 -7.88
N PHE A 133 3.16 0.04 -7.54
CA PHE A 133 2.50 -1.25 -7.43
C PHE A 133 2.84 -1.86 -6.07
N THR A 134 1.82 -2.29 -5.35
CA THR A 134 1.96 -3.01 -4.08
C THR A 134 1.36 -4.40 -4.21
N GLY A 135 2.09 -5.40 -3.74
CA GLY A 135 1.56 -6.76 -3.61
C GLY A 135 0.85 -6.96 -2.27
N TYR A 136 0.03 -7.99 -2.18
CA TYR A 136 -0.38 -8.50 -0.86
C TYR A 136 0.86 -9.01 -0.10
N MET A 137 0.91 -8.75 1.20
CA MET A 137 1.84 -9.46 2.07
C MET A 137 1.16 -10.71 2.59
N ILE A 138 1.74 -11.85 2.25
CA ILE A 138 1.34 -13.17 2.75
C ILE A 138 2.53 -13.80 3.45
N PRO A 139 2.32 -14.78 4.36
CA PRO A 139 3.41 -15.53 4.93
C PRO A 139 4.27 -16.16 3.84
N ALA A 140 5.58 -16.12 4.03
CA ALA A 140 6.55 -16.82 3.21
C ALA A 140 6.22 -18.32 3.21
N LYS A 141 6.59 -19.03 2.13
CA LYS A 141 6.28 -20.45 1.94
C LYS A 141 6.62 -21.30 3.16
N GLU A 142 7.77 -21.03 3.77
CA GLU A 142 8.30 -21.78 4.91
C GLU A 142 7.55 -21.47 6.24
N ALA A 143 6.81 -20.36 6.29
CA ALA A 143 6.02 -19.94 7.43
C ALA A 143 4.52 -20.28 7.28
N LEU A 144 4.07 -20.80 6.13
CA LEU A 144 2.64 -21.07 5.89
C LEU A 144 2.06 -22.11 6.87
N GLU A 145 2.80 -23.17 7.17
CA GLU A 145 2.37 -24.22 8.11
C GLU A 145 2.47 -23.77 9.57
N ASN A 146 3.30 -22.76 9.85
CA ASN A 146 3.59 -22.26 11.19
C ASN A 146 2.97 -20.88 11.46
N ALA A 147 2.11 -20.38 10.58
CA ALA A 147 1.46 -19.09 10.75
C ALA A 147 0.48 -19.19 11.93
N VAL A 148 0.87 -18.64 13.07
CA VAL A 148 0.03 -18.60 14.25
C VAL A 148 -1.01 -17.51 14.06
N ILE A 149 -2.29 -17.84 14.26
CA ILE A 149 -3.38 -16.88 14.42
C ILE A 149 -4.02 -17.18 15.79
N GLU A 150 -3.95 -16.22 16.70
CA GLU A 150 -4.48 -16.38 18.05
C GLU A 150 -5.43 -15.22 18.41
N PRO A 151 -6.68 -15.51 18.81
CA PRO A 151 -7.60 -14.47 19.28
C PRO A 151 -7.22 -13.98 20.68
N GLN A 152 -7.03 -12.67 20.82
CA GLN A 152 -6.85 -12.03 22.12
C GLN A 152 -8.07 -11.27 22.59
N LEU A 153 -8.46 -11.52 23.84
CA LEU A 153 -9.54 -10.84 24.54
C LEU A 153 -9.12 -9.40 24.86
N HIS A 154 -9.92 -8.43 24.41
CA HIS A 154 -9.78 -7.03 24.77
C HIS A 154 -11.02 -6.57 25.52
N SER A 155 -10.80 -5.96 26.69
CA SER A 155 -11.83 -5.28 27.45
C SER A 155 -11.47 -3.80 27.58
N ARG A 156 -12.50 -2.96 27.71
CA ARG A 156 -12.33 -1.60 28.21
C ARG A 156 -12.97 -1.56 29.60
N TYR A 157 -12.21 -1.06 30.58
CA TYR A 157 -12.60 -1.10 31.99
C TYR A 157 -13.57 0.05 32.28
N ALA A 158 -14.82 -0.26 32.61
CA ALA A 158 -15.84 0.73 33.01
C ALA A 158 -16.70 0.28 34.21
N LEU A 159 -16.35 -0.84 34.86
CA LEU A 159 -17.03 -1.31 36.05
C LEU A 159 -16.70 -0.39 37.24
N GLY A 160 -17.73 0.12 37.92
CA GLY A 160 -17.60 1.03 39.06
C GLY A 160 -17.84 2.51 38.76
N THR A 161 -18.24 2.87 37.53
CA THR A 161 -18.67 4.24 37.22
C THR A 161 -20.20 4.39 37.37
N PRO A 162 -20.71 5.56 37.81
CA PRO A 162 -22.16 5.78 37.96
C PRO A 162 -22.95 5.72 36.64
N PHE A 163 -22.26 5.63 35.49
CA PHE A 163 -22.83 5.64 34.15
C PHE A 163 -23.14 4.23 33.60
N VAL A 164 -22.78 3.16 34.31
CA VAL A 164 -22.88 1.78 33.81
C VAL A 164 -23.54 0.89 34.88
N GLN A 165 -24.87 0.78 34.85
CA GLN A 165 -25.63 0.06 35.89
C GLN A 165 -26.00 -1.39 35.55
N GLN A 166 -26.09 -1.82 34.27
CA GLN A 166 -26.52 -3.20 33.94
C GLN A 166 -25.89 -3.85 32.69
N GLN A 167 -25.35 -3.09 31.74
CA GLN A 167 -24.53 -3.64 30.64
C GLN A 167 -23.16 -2.96 30.64
N GLY A 168 -22.14 -3.68 31.08
CA GLY A 168 -20.74 -3.27 30.97
C GLY A 168 -20.31 -3.03 29.53
N GLN A 169 -19.12 -2.45 29.33
CA GLN A 169 -18.55 -2.35 27.98
C GLN A 169 -18.39 -3.74 27.34
N MET A 170 -18.77 -3.85 26.06
CA MET A 170 -18.68 -5.08 25.30
C MET A 170 -17.23 -5.56 25.20
N ILE A 171 -16.99 -6.77 25.65
CA ILE A 171 -15.75 -7.52 25.43
C ILE A 171 -15.65 -7.84 23.94
N TYR A 172 -14.47 -7.64 23.34
CA TYR A 172 -14.23 -8.01 21.95
C TYR A 172 -12.91 -8.76 21.79
N TYR A 173 -12.84 -9.62 20.78
CA TYR A 173 -11.66 -10.40 20.44
C TYR A 173 -10.99 -9.82 19.18
N VAL A 174 -9.67 -9.79 19.19
CA VAL A 174 -8.86 -9.38 18.05
C VAL A 174 -7.89 -10.52 17.76
N GLU A 175 -7.96 -11.12 16.57
CA GLU A 175 -6.92 -12.06 16.14
C GLU A 175 -5.57 -11.34 16.04
N LEU A 176 -4.49 -12.06 16.40
CA LEU A 176 -3.10 -11.66 16.24
C LEU A 176 -2.34 -12.71 15.46
N SER A 177 -1.43 -12.26 14.61
CA SER A 177 -0.60 -13.15 13.81
C SER A 177 0.88 -12.85 13.98
N SER A 178 1.69 -13.91 13.98
CA SER A 178 3.16 -13.82 13.92
C SER A 178 3.67 -14.71 12.80
N ALA A 179 4.34 -14.11 11.81
CA ALA A 179 4.94 -14.84 10.70
C ALA A 179 5.98 -14.00 9.96
N VAL A 180 6.81 -14.66 9.17
CA VAL A 180 7.63 -13.99 8.14
C VAL A 180 6.75 -13.72 6.94
N TYR A 181 6.52 -12.45 6.62
CA TYR A 181 5.71 -12.01 5.49
C TYR A 181 6.56 -11.63 4.28
N THR A 182 6.03 -11.85 3.09
CA THR A 182 6.59 -11.34 1.82
C THR A 182 6.23 -9.87 1.64
N PHE A 183 7.17 -9.05 1.21
CA PHE A 183 6.93 -7.66 0.81
C PHE A 183 7.22 -7.46 -0.68
N SER A 184 6.36 -6.70 -1.37
CA SER A 184 6.54 -6.36 -2.78
C SER A 184 6.08 -4.93 -3.05
N PHE A 185 6.98 -4.12 -3.60
CA PHE A 185 6.71 -2.76 -4.06
C PHE A 185 7.47 -2.49 -5.34
N ASP A 186 6.81 -1.99 -6.38
CA ASP A 186 7.44 -1.47 -7.59
C ASP A 186 7.04 -0.01 -7.82
N PHE A 187 7.92 0.76 -8.44
CA PHE A 187 7.64 2.14 -8.85
C PHE A 187 8.17 2.41 -10.25
N ASP A 188 7.29 2.86 -11.12
CA ASP A 188 7.53 3.18 -12.50
C ASP A 188 7.40 4.69 -12.73
N SER A 189 8.54 5.35 -12.93
CA SER A 189 8.56 6.80 -13.15
C SER A 189 8.13 7.23 -14.56
N ARG A 190 7.89 6.30 -15.50
CA ARG A 190 7.68 6.61 -16.93
C ARG A 190 6.59 7.65 -17.15
N PHE A 191 5.46 7.52 -16.46
CA PHE A 191 4.28 8.38 -16.64
C PHE A 191 4.06 9.43 -15.55
N VAL A 192 4.95 9.54 -14.56
CA VAL A 192 4.88 10.60 -13.54
C VAL A 192 4.95 11.97 -14.24
N GLY A 193 3.97 12.84 -13.97
CA GLY A 193 3.87 14.16 -14.59
C GLY A 193 3.42 14.16 -16.06
N LYS A 194 2.99 13.01 -16.60
CA LYS A 194 2.57 12.85 -18.00
C LYS A 194 1.14 12.35 -18.11
N THR A 195 0.40 12.83 -19.10
CA THR A 195 -0.94 12.33 -19.41
C THR A 195 -0.91 10.93 -20.01
N THR A 196 -1.95 10.13 -19.72
CA THR A 196 -2.05 8.72 -20.10
C THR A 196 -3.40 8.33 -20.68
N PHE A 197 -4.45 9.12 -20.43
CA PHE A 197 -5.81 8.75 -20.78
C PHE A 197 -6.15 9.03 -22.26
N SER A 198 -5.83 10.23 -22.74
CA SER A 198 -6.09 10.62 -24.13
C SER A 198 -5.01 10.08 -25.07
N TYR A 199 -5.42 9.36 -26.13
CA TYR A 199 -4.51 8.79 -27.13
C TYR A 199 -3.57 9.84 -27.74
N GLU A 200 -4.12 11.01 -28.12
CA GLU A 200 -3.35 12.09 -28.75
C GLU A 200 -2.34 12.75 -27.80
N ASN A 201 -2.62 12.72 -26.50
CA ASN A 201 -1.79 13.34 -25.46
C ASN A 201 -1.02 12.31 -24.62
N ALA A 202 -1.03 11.02 -24.98
CA ALA A 202 -0.38 9.98 -24.21
C ALA A 202 1.14 10.23 -24.15
N GLY A 203 1.69 10.33 -22.95
CA GLY A 203 3.11 10.61 -22.73
C GLY A 203 3.50 12.09 -22.81
N LYS A 204 2.56 13.01 -23.05
CA LYS A 204 2.80 14.45 -23.00
C LYS A 204 3.08 14.88 -21.56
N GLU A 205 4.20 15.55 -21.35
CA GLU A 205 4.56 16.12 -20.05
C GLU A 205 3.73 17.38 -19.79
N VAL A 206 3.02 17.39 -18.66
CA VAL A 206 2.09 18.49 -18.30
C VAL A 206 2.53 19.26 -17.05
N VAL A 207 3.71 18.93 -16.51
CA VAL A 207 4.28 19.58 -15.31
C VAL A 207 5.74 19.95 -15.53
N ASN A 208 6.19 21.03 -14.90
CA ASN A 208 7.59 21.48 -14.96
C ASN A 208 8.45 20.91 -13.81
N ASP A 209 7.82 20.26 -12.82
CA ASP A 209 8.43 19.77 -11.58
C ASP A 209 8.60 18.25 -11.55
N ARG A 210 8.54 17.57 -12.71
CA ARG A 210 8.56 16.11 -12.84
C ARG A 210 9.68 15.44 -12.03
N LYS A 211 10.91 15.99 -12.11
CA LYS A 211 12.06 15.47 -11.36
C LYS A 211 11.82 15.51 -9.84
N LYS A 212 11.28 16.61 -9.33
CA LYS A 212 10.96 16.76 -7.89
C LYS A 212 9.88 15.77 -7.44
N ARG A 213 8.90 15.47 -8.30
CA ARG A 213 7.87 14.45 -8.01
C ARG A 213 8.45 13.06 -7.86
N ILE A 214 9.38 12.69 -8.75
CA ILE A 214 10.11 11.42 -8.67
C ILE A 214 10.96 11.36 -7.41
N GLU A 215 11.70 12.43 -7.08
CA GLU A 215 12.48 12.53 -5.85
C GLU A 215 11.61 12.40 -4.59
N ALA A 216 10.43 13.06 -4.58
CA ALA A 216 9.47 12.93 -3.48
C ALA A 216 8.93 11.49 -3.35
N ALA A 217 8.70 10.79 -4.46
CA ALA A 217 8.28 9.39 -4.46
C ALA A 217 9.34 8.47 -3.85
N LEU A 218 10.61 8.65 -4.24
CA LEU A 218 11.73 7.87 -3.72
C LEU A 218 12.01 8.17 -2.25
N GLU A 219 11.92 9.43 -1.84
CA GLU A 219 12.05 9.85 -0.44
C GLU A 219 10.91 9.29 0.41
N ALA A 220 9.68 9.31 -0.14
CA ALA A 220 8.53 8.69 0.50
C ALA A 220 8.71 7.19 0.65
N PHE A 221 9.22 6.52 -0.37
CA PHE A 221 9.52 5.10 -0.32
C PHE A 221 10.61 4.77 0.72
N ARG A 222 11.67 5.60 0.80
CA ARG A 222 12.73 5.46 1.80
C ARG A 222 12.17 5.51 3.21
N ARG A 223 11.43 6.58 3.55
CA ARG A 223 10.80 6.71 4.87
C ARG A 223 9.78 5.59 5.12
N PHE A 224 9.02 5.23 4.09
CA PHE A 224 8.01 4.18 4.17
C PHE A 224 8.58 2.81 4.55
N ILE A 225 9.73 2.42 3.98
CA ILE A 225 10.40 1.15 4.32
C ILE A 225 11.06 1.20 5.70
N LEU A 226 11.73 2.31 6.04
CA LEU A 226 12.44 2.44 7.32
C LEU A 226 11.48 2.45 8.51
N GLU A 227 10.41 3.24 8.41
CA GLU A 227 9.43 3.42 9.49
C GLU A 227 8.21 2.49 9.34
N PHE A 228 8.23 1.62 8.32
CA PHE A 228 7.18 0.66 8.01
C PHE A 228 5.77 1.26 8.06
N CYS A 229 5.56 2.41 7.39
CA CYS A 229 4.45 3.35 7.60
C CYS A 229 3.06 2.92 7.06
N PHE A 230 2.66 1.66 7.16
CA PHE A 230 1.30 1.20 6.81
C PHE A 230 0.69 0.26 7.84
N GLY A 231 -0.64 0.14 7.85
CA GLY A 231 -1.34 -0.80 8.71
C GLY A 231 -2.06 -0.17 9.90
N ALA A 232 -3.17 -0.80 10.28
CA ALA A 232 -4.03 -0.35 11.36
C ALA A 232 -3.43 -0.62 12.75
N LYS A 233 -4.07 -0.03 13.78
CA LYS A 233 -3.89 -0.37 15.21
C LYS A 233 -2.46 -0.27 15.78
N LYS A 234 -1.50 0.33 15.07
CA LYS A 234 -0.13 0.57 15.57
C LYS A 234 -0.03 1.34 16.88
N THR A 235 -1.02 2.19 17.18
CA THR A 235 -1.06 2.96 18.43
C THR A 235 -1.07 2.08 19.67
N ARG A 236 -1.54 0.82 19.56
CA ARG A 236 -1.69 -0.10 20.70
C ARG A 236 -1.03 -1.46 20.50
N PHE A 237 -0.88 -1.92 19.26
CA PHE A 237 -0.26 -3.22 18.98
C PHE A 237 1.22 -3.10 18.65
N MET A 238 1.64 -2.00 18.02
CA MET A 238 3.04 -1.70 17.64
C MET A 238 3.86 -2.97 17.36
N PRO A 239 3.59 -3.68 16.25
CA PRO A 239 4.17 -4.99 16.02
C PRO A 239 5.69 -4.92 15.96
N VAL A 240 6.35 -5.99 16.39
CA VAL A 240 7.80 -6.12 16.22
C VAL A 240 8.05 -6.40 14.74
N ILE A 241 8.81 -5.51 14.10
CA ILE A 241 9.10 -5.52 12.67
C ILE A 241 10.60 -5.73 12.49
N GLU A 242 10.98 -6.80 11.80
CA GLU A 242 12.39 -7.10 11.51
C GLU A 242 12.55 -7.58 10.07
N TRP A 243 13.36 -6.88 9.28
CA TRP A 243 13.66 -7.28 7.89
C TRP A 243 14.65 -8.45 7.91
N GLU A 244 14.22 -9.64 7.45
CA GLU A 244 15.13 -10.76 7.23
C GLU A 244 16.00 -10.55 5.99
N SER A 245 15.40 -9.99 4.93
CA SER A 245 16.09 -9.68 3.69
C SER A 245 15.30 -8.68 2.85
N LEU A 246 16.02 -7.89 2.06
CA LEU A 246 15.45 -6.93 1.13
C LEU A 246 16.35 -6.84 -0.11
N VAL A 247 15.75 -6.87 -1.29
CA VAL A 247 16.41 -6.66 -2.56
C VAL A 247 15.73 -5.50 -3.27
N LEU A 248 16.53 -4.49 -3.63
CA LEU A 248 16.11 -3.36 -4.46
C LEU A 248 16.86 -3.45 -5.79
N ALA A 249 16.13 -3.30 -6.90
CA ALA A 249 16.69 -3.22 -8.23
C ALA A 249 16.20 -1.97 -8.93
N VAL A 250 17.13 -1.30 -9.61
CA VAL A 250 16.86 -0.09 -10.40
C VAL A 250 17.24 -0.39 -11.84
N SER A 251 16.38 0.01 -12.76
CA SER A 251 16.52 -0.27 -14.20
C SER A 251 15.94 0.87 -15.03
N ASP A 252 16.38 1.00 -16.28
CA ASP A 252 15.83 2.01 -17.20
C ASP A 252 14.48 1.60 -17.79
N ASP A 253 14.25 0.29 -17.93
CA ASP A 253 13.01 -0.33 -18.38
C ASP A 253 12.42 -1.28 -17.32
N VAL A 254 11.28 -1.91 -17.60
CA VAL A 254 10.57 -2.79 -16.67
C VAL A 254 11.42 -4.01 -16.31
N TRP A 255 11.96 -4.00 -15.10
CA TRP A 255 12.64 -5.16 -14.52
C TRP A 255 12.20 -5.42 -13.09
N THR A 256 11.50 -6.54 -12.89
CA THR A 256 10.97 -6.94 -11.58
C THR A 256 11.87 -7.94 -10.87
N VAL A 257 12.08 -7.74 -9.57
CA VAL A 257 12.72 -8.75 -8.72
C VAL A 257 11.73 -9.94 -8.56
N PRO A 258 12.18 -11.20 -8.71
CA PRO A 258 11.36 -12.39 -8.45
C PRO A 258 10.69 -12.39 -7.08
N SER A 259 9.53 -13.05 -6.99
CA SER A 259 8.74 -13.12 -5.75
C SER A 259 9.55 -13.65 -4.57
N PRO A 260 9.51 -12.99 -3.39
CA PRO A 260 10.19 -13.41 -2.17
C PRO A 260 9.46 -14.55 -1.44
N PHE A 261 8.46 -15.17 -2.07
CA PHE A 261 7.68 -16.25 -1.49
C PHE A 261 8.52 -17.45 -1.04
N ALA A 262 9.64 -17.75 -1.71
CA ALA A 262 10.61 -18.79 -1.29
C ALA A 262 11.98 -18.20 -0.95
N LYS A 263 12.73 -18.80 -0.01
CA LYS A 263 14.02 -18.27 0.49
C LYS A 263 15.03 -17.99 -0.64
N ASN A 264 14.99 -18.77 -1.71
CA ASN A 264 15.89 -18.66 -2.85
C ASN A 264 15.58 -17.50 -3.83
N TYR A 265 14.70 -16.55 -3.47
CA TYR A 265 14.36 -15.44 -4.37
C TYR A 265 15.57 -14.56 -4.74
N ILE A 266 16.52 -14.37 -3.82
CA ILE A 266 17.75 -13.60 -4.08
C ILE A 266 18.61 -14.29 -5.14
N GLU A 267 18.77 -15.62 -5.04
CA GLU A 267 19.49 -16.41 -6.03
C GLU A 267 18.78 -16.38 -7.40
N LYS A 268 17.44 -16.53 -7.41
CA LYS A 268 16.62 -16.36 -8.62
C LYS A 268 16.79 -14.97 -9.23
N THR A 269 16.95 -13.95 -8.41
CA THR A 269 17.20 -12.57 -8.85
C THR A 269 18.53 -12.47 -9.60
N ARG A 270 19.59 -13.05 -9.04
CA ARG A 270 20.91 -13.11 -9.69
C ARG A 270 20.86 -13.84 -11.04
N LYS A 271 20.24 -15.04 -11.07
CA LYS A 271 20.04 -15.82 -12.30
C LYS A 271 19.22 -15.07 -13.35
N LYS A 272 18.19 -14.32 -12.94
CA LYS A 272 17.41 -13.48 -13.86
C LYS A 272 18.25 -12.34 -14.43
N LEU A 273 19.12 -11.74 -13.63
CA LEU A 273 20.01 -10.65 -14.06
C LEU A 273 21.06 -11.13 -15.07
N GLU A 274 21.61 -12.35 -14.89
CA GLU A 274 22.57 -12.95 -15.82
C GLU A 274 22.00 -13.09 -17.23
N LYS A 275 20.73 -13.47 -17.37
CA LYS A 275 20.03 -13.63 -18.67
C LYS A 275 19.83 -12.34 -19.48
N ILE A 276 20.15 -11.18 -18.91
CA ILE A 276 20.06 -9.88 -19.60
C ILE A 276 21.42 -9.43 -20.13
N LYS A 277 22.50 -9.99 -19.58
CA LYS A 277 23.87 -9.67 -19.99
C LYS A 277 24.36 -10.56 -21.13
N GLU A 278 23.65 -11.64 -21.44
CA GLU A 278 23.77 -12.43 -22.67
C GLU A 278 22.92 -11.80 -23.79
#